data_AF-A0A9E4CZX8-F1
#
_entry.id   AF-A0A9E4CZX8-F1
#
_cell.length_a   1.000
_cell.length_b   1.000
_cell.length_c   1.000
_cell.angle_alpha   90.00
_cell.angle_beta   90.00
_cell.angle_gamma   90.00
#
_symmetry.space_group_name_H-M   'P 1'
#
loop_
_entity.id
_entity.type
_entity.pdbx_description
1 polymer ?
#
loop_
_entity_poly.entity_id
_entity_poly.type
_entity_poly.pdbx_seq_one_letter_code
_entity_poly.pdbx_strand_id
1 'polypeptide(L)'
;MDFQGHQETAQQSTFKLVALFVAGVVAIMVIVAAFVSALFFYDSQEVDPLAAFVVAAPITILGIGGTSLVKSSQIRGGGGAYIASSLGGRQIDFNTLDPVERQLGNVVEEMAIASGMPVPDVFVLDDEPGINAFAAGWSADT
;
A
#
# COMPACT_ATOMS: atom_id res chain seq x y z
N MET A 1 -0.21 7.17 -30.44
CA MET A 1 0.12 7.19 -29.00
C MET A 1 0.58 5.78 -28.66
N ASP A 2 1.84 5.62 -28.30
CA ASP A 2 2.48 4.31 -28.17
C ASP A 2 2.44 3.86 -26.69
N PHE A 3 1.44 3.04 -26.37
CA PHE A 3 1.21 2.53 -25.00
C PHE A 3 2.25 1.47 -24.60
N GLN A 4 2.97 0.88 -25.55
CA GLN A 4 3.86 -0.26 -25.31
C GLN A 4 5.22 0.18 -24.74
N GLY A 5 5.72 1.38 -25.08
CA GLY A 5 6.99 1.90 -24.56
C GLY A 5 6.97 2.28 -23.07
N HIS A 6 5.80 2.52 -22.48
CA HIS A 6 5.68 2.87 -21.06
C HIS A 6 5.78 1.64 -20.12
N GLN A 7 5.61 0.42 -20.63
CA GLN A 7 5.70 -0.80 -19.83
C GLN A 7 7.15 -1.19 -19.48
N GLU A 8 8.13 -0.88 -20.36
CA GLU A 8 9.55 -1.20 -20.11
C GLU A 8 10.19 -0.23 -19.10
N THR A 9 9.75 1.02 -19.06
CA THR A 9 10.24 2.04 -18.12
C THR A 9 9.83 1.73 -16.67
N ALA A 10 8.69 1.05 -16.48
CA ALA A 10 8.23 0.64 -15.17
C ALA A 10 9.18 -0.38 -14.49
N GLN A 11 9.79 -1.30 -15.26
CA GLN A 11 10.62 -2.38 -14.71
C GLN A 11 12.00 -1.91 -14.21
N GLN A 12 12.60 -0.91 -14.85
CA GLN A 12 13.91 -0.38 -14.43
C GLN A 12 13.84 0.43 -13.12
N SER A 13 12.66 0.98 -12.80
CA SER A 13 12.43 1.72 -11.55
C SER A 13 12.32 0.81 -10.31
N THR A 14 11.88 -0.44 -10.51
CA THR A 14 11.68 -1.42 -9.42
C THR A 14 12.98 -1.73 -8.69
N PHE A 15 14.11 -1.86 -9.40
CA PHE A 15 15.39 -2.16 -8.75
C PHE A 15 15.83 -1.02 -7.82
N LYS A 16 15.71 0.23 -8.28
CA LYS A 16 16.06 1.41 -7.47
C LYS A 16 15.16 1.51 -6.23
N LEU A 17 13.86 1.24 -6.38
CA LEU A 17 12.91 1.23 -5.28
C LEU A 17 13.22 0.13 -4.25
N VAL A 18 13.53 -1.09 -4.71
CA VAL A 18 13.93 -2.20 -3.83
C VAL A 18 15.23 -1.89 -3.10
N ALA A 19 16.23 -1.33 -3.79
CA ALA A 19 17.48 -0.93 -3.17
C ALA A 19 17.28 0.16 -2.10
N LEU A 20 16.46 1.19 -2.39
CA LEU A 20 16.10 2.22 -1.42
C LEU A 20 15.32 1.66 -0.23
N PHE A 21 14.40 0.72 -0.46
CA PHE A 21 13.65 0.05 0.59
C PHE A 21 14.58 -0.74 1.53
N VAL A 22 15.49 -1.56 0.98
CA VAL A 22 16.48 -2.30 1.77
C VAL A 22 17.38 -1.34 2.55
N ALA A 23 17.84 -0.26 1.92
CA ALA A 23 18.62 0.77 2.60
C ALA A 23 17.84 1.42 3.76
N GLY A 24 16.55 1.69 3.58
CA GLY A 24 15.65 2.19 4.62
C GLY A 24 15.49 1.22 5.79
N VAL A 25 15.30 -0.08 5.51
CA VAL A 25 15.22 -1.12 6.55
C VAL A 25 16.51 -1.20 7.36
N VAL A 26 17.67 -1.15 6.69
CA VAL A 26 18.98 -1.12 7.36
C VAL A 26 19.14 0.14 8.20
N ALA A 27 18.73 1.30 7.69
CA ALA A 27 18.78 2.56 8.45
C ALA A 27 17.92 2.49 9.72
N ILE A 28 16.69 1.98 9.64
CA ILE A 28 15.82 1.76 10.80
C ILE A 28 16.49 0.82 11.80
N MET A 29 17.07 -0.29 11.33
CA MET A 29 17.78 -1.24 12.19
C MET A 29 18.94 -0.58 12.96
N VAL A 30 19.74 0.25 12.28
CA VAL A 30 20.84 1.00 12.92
C VAL A 30 20.30 1.99 13.95
N ILE A 31 19.22 2.71 13.65
CA ILE A 31 18.61 3.67 14.57
C ILE A 31 18.08 2.95 15.82
N VAL A 32 17.37 1.84 15.66
CA VAL A 32 16.84 1.05 16.79
C VAL A 32 17.99 0.48 17.62
N ALA A 33 19.04 -0.05 16.99
CA ALA A 33 20.22 -0.55 17.70
C ALA A 33 20.95 0.56 18.47
N ALA A 34 21.11 1.74 17.89
CA ALA A 34 21.70 2.90 18.56
C ALA A 34 20.85 3.37 19.75
N PHE A 35 19.52 3.37 19.59
CA PHE A 35 18.60 3.73 20.67
C PHE A 35 18.67 2.73 21.83
N VAL A 36 18.63 1.42 21.55
CA VAL A 36 18.80 0.37 22.58
C VAL A 36 20.17 0.49 23.25
N SER A 37 21.22 0.73 22.48
CA SER A 37 22.57 0.92 23.01
C SER A 37 22.66 2.13 23.94
N ALA A 38 21.98 3.24 23.64
CA ALA A 38 21.92 4.41 24.51
C ALA A 38 21.18 4.12 25.83
N LEU A 39 20.11 3.30 25.79
CA LEU A 39 19.39 2.87 27.00
C LEU A 39 20.27 1.98 27.90
N PHE A 40 21.01 1.05 27.32
CA PHE A 40 21.97 0.23 28.08
C PHE A 40 23.09 1.09 28.64
N PHE A 41 23.66 2.00 27.86
CA PHE A 41 24.69 2.91 28.35
C PHE A 41 24.22 3.77 29.53
N TYR A 42 22.95 4.19 29.54
CA TYR A 42 22.39 4.93 30.67
C TYR A 42 22.33 4.10 31.96
N ASP A 43 22.09 2.79 31.86
CA ASP A 43 21.93 1.88 33.00
C ASP A 43 23.25 1.27 33.47
N SER A 44 24.02 0.68 32.54
CA SER A 44 25.25 -0.07 32.83
C SER A 44 26.54 0.74 32.60
N GLN A 45 26.47 1.91 31.96
CA GLN A 45 27.63 2.70 31.53
C GLN A 45 28.60 1.97 30.57
N GLU A 46 28.18 0.81 30.06
CA GLU A 46 28.90 -0.01 29.10
C GLU A 46 28.14 -0.07 27.77
N VAL A 47 28.89 -0.05 26.68
CA VAL A 47 28.34 -0.26 25.33
C VAL A 47 28.70 -1.69 24.91
N ASP A 48 27.70 -2.58 24.91
CA ASP A 48 27.81 -3.89 24.25
C ASP A 48 27.00 -3.87 22.93
N PRO A 49 27.67 -3.71 21.78
CA PRO A 49 27.02 -3.70 20.48
C PRO A 49 26.29 -5.01 20.16
N LEU A 50 26.77 -6.15 20.67
CA LEU A 50 26.16 -7.45 20.42
C LEU A 50 24.83 -7.56 21.16
N ALA A 51 24.79 -7.18 22.45
CA ALA A 51 23.57 -7.17 23.24
C ALA A 51 22.51 -6.22 22.65
N ALA A 52 22.92 -5.02 22.22
CA ALA A 52 22.02 -4.08 21.56
C ALA A 52 21.43 -4.64 20.26
N PHE A 53 22.25 -5.33 19.45
CA PHE A 53 21.81 -5.96 18.21
C PHE A 53 20.81 -7.11 18.45
N VAL A 54 21.08 -7.97 19.44
CA VAL A 54 20.21 -9.10 19.81
C VAL A 54 18.81 -8.64 20.22
N VAL A 55 18.69 -7.45 20.81
CA VAL A 55 17.39 -6.86 21.19
C VAL A 55 16.77 -6.08 20.03
N ALA A 56 17.55 -5.29 19.29
CA ALA A 56 17.05 -4.46 18.19
C ALA A 56 16.55 -5.28 16.99
N ALA A 57 17.19 -6.42 16.69
CA ALA A 57 16.84 -7.27 15.56
C ALA A 57 15.40 -7.82 15.64
N PRO A 58 14.97 -8.50 16.72
CA PRO A 58 13.61 -8.99 16.82
C PRO A 58 12.58 -7.85 16.86
N ILE A 59 12.87 -6.71 17.49
CA ILE A 59 11.98 -5.54 17.48
C ILE A 59 11.74 -5.06 16.05
N THR A 60 12.81 -4.92 15.27
CA THR A 60 12.74 -4.42 13.90
C THR A 60 12.04 -5.45 12.99
N ILE A 61 12.36 -6.73 13.11
CA ILE A 61 11.75 -7.81 12.33
C ILE A 61 10.26 -7.95 12.65
N LEU A 62 9.89 -7.96 13.93
CA LEU A 62 8.49 -8.07 14.36
C LEU A 62 7.70 -6.81 14.03
N GLY A 63 8.30 -5.62 14.16
CA GLY A 63 7.68 -4.36 13.80
C GLY A 63 7.36 -4.30 12.31
N ILE A 64 8.35 -4.52 11.45
CA ILE A 64 8.18 -4.45 9.98
C ILE A 64 7.36 -5.64 9.48
N GLY A 65 7.72 -6.86 9.90
CA GLY A 65 7.05 -8.09 9.47
C GLY A 65 5.62 -8.18 9.98
N GLY A 66 5.40 -7.87 11.26
CA GLY A 66 4.07 -7.90 11.89
C GLY A 66 3.12 -6.89 11.25
N THR A 67 3.55 -5.63 11.07
CA THR A 67 2.73 -4.61 10.39
C THR A 67 2.43 -5.00 8.94
N SER A 68 3.41 -5.55 8.22
CA SER A 68 3.22 -6.03 6.85
C SER A 68 2.21 -7.17 6.76
N LEU A 69 2.26 -8.13 7.69
CA LEU A 69 1.32 -9.25 7.75
C LEU A 69 -0.10 -8.78 8.07
N VAL A 70 -0.25 -7.88 9.04
CA VAL A 70 -1.56 -7.31 9.40
C VAL A 70 -2.16 -6.56 8.21
N LYS A 71 -1.38 -5.67 7.58
CA LYS A 71 -1.86 -4.88 6.42
C LYS A 71 -2.17 -5.77 5.22
N SER A 72 -1.34 -6.79 4.96
CA SER A 72 -1.60 -7.79 3.93
C SER A 72 -2.90 -8.56 4.21
N SER A 73 -3.14 -8.96 5.46
CA SER A 73 -4.38 -9.64 5.85
C SER A 73 -5.62 -8.75 5.71
N GLN A 74 -5.50 -7.46 6.03
CA GLN A 74 -6.59 -6.49 5.86
C GLN A 74 -6.96 -6.32 4.38
N ILE A 75 -5.95 -6.16 3.51
CA ILE A 75 -6.16 -6.04 2.07
C ILE A 75 -6.69 -7.35 1.47
N ARG A 76 -6.29 -8.51 2.01
CA ARG A 76 -6.85 -9.82 1.60
C ARG A 76 -8.31 -10.00 2.02
N GLY A 77 -8.70 -9.50 3.19
CA GLY A 77 -10.05 -9.65 3.73
C GLY A 77 -11.07 -8.69 3.12
N GLY A 78 -10.67 -7.45 2.81
CA GLY A 78 -11.57 -6.42 2.28
C GLY A 78 -11.29 -5.98 0.84
N GLY A 79 -10.28 -6.55 0.18
CA GLY A 79 -10.01 -6.35 -1.24
C GLY A 79 -9.80 -4.88 -1.65
N GLY A 80 -10.25 -4.55 -2.87
CA GLY A 80 -10.23 -3.19 -3.41
C GLY A 80 -11.12 -2.22 -2.63
N ALA A 81 -12.27 -2.69 -2.14
CA ALA A 81 -13.22 -1.89 -1.37
C ALA A 81 -12.63 -1.37 -0.05
N TYR A 82 -11.79 -2.16 0.63
CA TYR A 82 -11.07 -1.71 1.82
C TYR A 82 -10.09 -0.59 1.50
N ILE A 83 -9.37 -0.68 0.38
CA ILE A 83 -8.43 0.36 -0.03
C ILE A 83 -9.20 1.65 -0.35
N ALA A 84 -10.27 1.55 -1.15
CA ALA A 84 -11.09 2.69 -1.52
C ALA A 84 -11.69 3.40 -0.30
N SER A 85 -12.32 2.65 0.61
CA SER A 85 -12.89 3.21 1.85
C SER A 85 -11.83 3.79 2.80
N SER A 86 -10.64 3.18 2.89
CA SER A 86 -9.54 3.71 3.72
C SER A 86 -8.99 5.05 3.24
N LEU A 87 -9.19 5.38 1.97
CA LEU A 87 -8.84 6.67 1.37
C LEU A 87 -9.99 7.69 1.45
N GLY A 88 -11.10 7.35 2.11
CA GLY A 88 -12.30 8.19 2.18
C GLY A 88 -13.26 7.98 1.01
N GLY A 89 -13.10 6.92 0.23
CA GLY A 89 -13.96 6.59 -0.89
C GLY A 89 -15.38 6.25 -0.45
N ARG A 90 -16.36 6.94 -1.02
CA ARG A 90 -17.79 6.64 -0.88
C ARG A 90 -18.22 5.74 -2.03
N GLN A 91 -18.83 4.60 -1.72
CA GLN A 91 -19.34 3.69 -2.73
C GLN A 91 -20.52 4.33 -3.46
N ILE A 92 -20.55 4.17 -4.79
CA ILE A 92 -21.67 4.58 -5.63
C ILE A 92 -22.69 3.44 -5.69
N ASP A 93 -23.97 3.77 -5.52
CA ASP A 93 -25.06 2.86 -5.85
C ASP A 93 -25.39 3.00 -7.35
N PHE A 94 -25.41 1.89 -8.09
CA PHE A 94 -25.81 1.88 -9.50
C PHE A 94 -27.27 2.33 -9.71
N ASN A 95 -28.08 2.38 -8.65
CA ASN A 95 -29.44 2.94 -8.66
C ASN A 95 -29.52 4.41 -8.22
N THR A 96 -28.39 5.12 -8.17
CA THR A 96 -28.33 6.56 -7.83
C THR A 96 -29.22 7.41 -8.74
N LEU A 97 -29.81 8.46 -8.17
CA LEU A 97 -30.58 9.47 -8.89
C LEU A 97 -29.69 10.60 -9.42
N ASP A 98 -28.42 10.65 -9.03
CA ASP A 98 -27.46 11.62 -9.54
C ASP A 98 -27.07 11.24 -10.98
N PRO A 99 -27.33 12.11 -11.99
CA PRO A 99 -26.99 11.81 -13.37
C PRO A 99 -25.49 11.60 -13.61
N VAL A 100 -24.61 12.26 -12.83
CA VAL A 100 -23.15 12.14 -12.97
C VAL A 100 -22.66 10.80 -12.46
N GLU A 101 -23.12 10.39 -11.27
CA GLU A 101 -22.77 9.08 -10.71
C GLU A 101 -23.33 7.94 -11.57
N ARG A 102 -24.55 8.10 -12.10
CA ARG A 102 -25.13 7.14 -13.04
C ARG A 102 -24.35 7.04 -14.34
N GLN A 103 -23.89 8.18 -14.89
CA GLN A 103 -23.04 8.17 -16.07
C GLN A 103 -21.73 7.43 -15.80
N LEU A 104 -21.10 7.66 -14.65
CA LEU A 104 -19.89 6.95 -14.25
C LEU A 104 -20.13 5.45 -14.14
N GLY A 105 -21.21 5.03 -13.46
CA GLY A 105 -21.60 3.61 -13.36
C GLY A 105 -21.78 2.96 -14.74
N ASN A 106 -22.53 3.60 -15.64
CA ASN A 106 -22.74 3.10 -17.00
C ASN A 106 -21.43 2.96 -17.80
N VAL A 107 -20.52 3.93 -17.67
CA VAL A 107 -19.22 3.88 -18.36
C VAL A 107 -18.37 2.72 -17.83
N VAL A 108 -18.33 2.51 -16.51
CA VAL A 108 -17.61 1.40 -15.91
C VAL A 108 -18.21 0.06 -16.34
N GLU A 109 -19.54 -0.06 -16.39
CA GLU A 109 -20.24 -1.25 -16.84
C GLU A 109 -19.90 -1.60 -18.29
N GLU A 110 -19.98 -0.63 -19.20
CA GLU A 110 -19.62 -0.83 -20.61
C GLU A 110 -18.14 -1.20 -20.79
N MET A 111 -17.24 -0.60 -20.00
CA MET A 111 -15.83 -0.97 -20.01
C MET A 111 -15.60 -2.39 -19.49
N ALA A 112 -16.35 -2.82 -18.47
CA ALA A 112 -16.28 -4.18 -17.94
C ALA A 112 -16.79 -5.22 -18.96
N ILE A 113 -17.93 -4.94 -19.61
CA ILE A 113 -18.49 -5.76 -20.69
C ILE A 113 -17.49 -5.87 -21.85
N ALA A 114 -16.96 -4.73 -22.32
CA ALA A 114 -15.99 -4.70 -23.41
C ALA A 114 -14.68 -5.43 -23.06
N SER A 115 -14.30 -5.42 -21.78
CA SER A 115 -13.09 -6.08 -21.28
C SER A 115 -13.33 -7.55 -20.86
N GLY A 116 -14.57 -8.03 -20.87
CA GLY A 116 -14.93 -9.39 -20.47
C GLY A 116 -14.68 -9.70 -18.98
N MET A 117 -14.77 -8.68 -18.11
CA MET A 117 -14.57 -8.82 -16.66
C MET A 117 -15.86 -8.51 -15.89
N PRO A 118 -16.02 -9.04 -14.66
CA PRO A 118 -17.07 -8.60 -13.73
C PRO A 118 -17.08 -7.07 -13.56
N VAL A 119 -18.28 -6.51 -13.38
CA VAL A 119 -18.43 -5.07 -13.13
C VAL A 119 -17.85 -4.77 -11.74
N PRO A 120 -16.79 -3.96 -11.63
CA PRO A 120 -16.17 -3.67 -10.34
C PRO A 120 -17.02 -2.71 -9.51
N ASP A 121 -16.87 -2.79 -8.20
CA ASP A 121 -17.39 -1.76 -7.29
C ASP A 121 -16.74 -0.39 -7.60
N VAL A 122 -17.55 0.67 -7.60
CA VAL A 122 -17.11 2.03 -7.92
C VAL A 122 -17.21 2.91 -6.68
N PHE A 123 -16.14 3.69 -6.43
CA PHE A 123 -16.04 4.61 -5.31
C PHE A 123 -15.65 6.01 -5.80
N VAL A 124 -16.22 7.05 -5.20
CA VAL A 124 -15.84 8.46 -5.40
C VAL A 124 -15.05 8.96 -4.20
N LEU A 125 -13.95 9.65 -4.47
CA LEU A 125 -13.20 10.41 -3.47
C LEU A 125 -13.69 11.86 -3.48
N ASP A 126 -14.68 12.17 -2.65
CA ASP A 126 -15.30 13.50 -2.62
C ASP A 126 -14.31 14.60 -2.15
N ASP A 127 -13.33 14.24 -1.32
CA ASP A 127 -12.36 15.16 -0.71
C ASP A 127 -11.01 15.23 -1.45
N GLU A 128 -10.86 14.58 -2.61
CA GLU A 128 -9.60 14.60 -3.37
C GLU A 128 -9.46 15.92 -4.16
N PRO A 129 -8.43 16.74 -3.89
CA PRO A 129 -8.29 18.07 -4.51
C PRO A 129 -7.84 18.02 -5.98
N GLY A 130 -7.30 16.88 -6.43
CA GLY A 130 -6.79 16.67 -7.78
C GLY A 130 -7.64 15.73 -8.62
N ILE A 131 -7.44 15.75 -9.93
CA ILE A 131 -8.02 14.73 -10.83
C ILE A 131 -7.21 13.45 -10.64
N ASN A 132 -7.79 12.48 -9.96
CA ASN A 132 -7.16 11.20 -9.67
C ASN A 132 -8.16 10.04 -9.84
N ALA A 133 -7.65 8.89 -10.27
CA ALA A 133 -8.39 7.65 -10.35
C ALA A 133 -7.40 6.48 -10.22
N PHE A 134 -7.80 5.44 -9.50
CA PHE A 134 -7.03 4.21 -9.38
C PHE A 134 -7.97 3.00 -9.34
N ALA A 135 -7.44 1.84 -9.70
CA ALA A 135 -8.11 0.56 -9.55
C ALA A 135 -7.36 -0.28 -8.50
N ALA A 136 -8.09 -0.92 -7.60
CA ALA A 136 -7.52 -1.74 -6.54
C ALA A 136 -8.27 -3.07 -6.45
N GLY A 137 -7.54 -4.18 -6.28
CA GLY A 137 -8.08 -5.53 -6.24
C GLY A 137 -6.98 -6.56 -6.47
N TRP A 138 -7.19 -7.80 -6.01
CA TRP A 138 -6.21 -8.90 -6.19
C TRP A 138 -6.39 -9.65 -7.51
N SER A 139 -7.64 -9.73 -7.99
CA SER A 139 -8.02 -10.35 -9.25
C SER A 139 -9.18 -9.56 -9.85
N ALA A 140 -9.26 -9.58 -11.19
CA ALA A 140 -10.46 -9.13 -11.91
C ALA A 140 -11.64 -10.09 -11.68
N ASP A 141 -11.36 -11.33 -11.29
CA ASP A 141 -12.36 -12.34 -10.98
C ASP A 141 -12.90 -12.13 -9.56
N THR A 142 -13.96 -11.34 -9.39
CA THR A 142 -15.00 -11.63 -8.38
C THR A 142 -16.28 -10.88 -8.69
#